data_AF-A0A963TTD7-F1
#
_entry.id   AF-A0A963TTD7-F1
#
_cell.length_a   1.000
_cell.length_b   1.000
_cell.length_c   1.000
_cell.angle_alpha   90.00
_cell.angle_beta   90.00
_cell.angle_gamma   90.00
#
_symmetry.space_group_name_H-M   'P 1'
#
loop_
_entity.id
_entity.type
_entity.pdbx_description
1 polymer ?
#
loop_
_entity_poly.entity_id
_entity_poly.type
_entity_poly.pdbx_seq_one_letter_code
_entity_poly.pdbx_strand_id
1 'polypeptide(L)'
;MNTVAGEMRTRDPRHPYALHHVILKGVECCDARRDGGMTPIDVPNRRAPKLLAQVDTARPFAGGRSTLPLSGRSLGLAVEEAVFDTRAALAKHIRICNNRNSFRPEEIAAPVLPKPARVTGLRPNWPHVVDTTDIFVAKDGPICITDMNAGSALSNWTISEMDAAIRHEVGLFSHANAVRWSYHTALMFGIWFGHVPFARRITRFFKLGPRSFGLGRSPASGEPFEPIRAPFHDWGFSAAMTTSLEGASLALMLSGGFSGALHVWFGLGTVLSVAPQIVAPWRRGMPCGRWGRQADTVTPAVWHGDHHDVAPGRRWSEAYHKTGGHFPLFLAVVPVTSGQAQYWLPGIALAFVLMLATGLALVVLFEALGRRHDIIRAVYGNHPDHAWNKARGALTPCRKRRRTRCF
;
A
#
# COMPACT_ATOMS: atom_id res chain seq x y z
N MET A 1 -11.62 -31.75 -4.93
CA MET A 1 -10.92 -31.79 -6.21
C MET A 1 -11.90 -31.37 -7.28
N ASN A 2 -11.57 -30.32 -8.03
CA ASN A 2 -12.35 -29.84 -9.17
C ASN A 2 -11.84 -30.51 -10.46
N THR A 3 -12.34 -31.71 -10.73
CA THR A 3 -12.00 -32.49 -11.92
C THR A 3 -12.33 -31.75 -13.22
N VAL A 4 -13.34 -30.87 -13.21
CA VAL A 4 -13.77 -30.06 -14.36
C VAL A 4 -12.74 -28.98 -14.71
N ALA A 5 -12.02 -28.44 -13.71
CA ALA A 5 -10.95 -27.48 -13.92
C ALA A 5 -9.59 -28.13 -14.26
N GLY A 6 -9.55 -29.45 -14.47
CA GLY A 6 -8.33 -30.19 -14.80
C GLY A 6 -7.44 -30.52 -13.60
N GLU A 7 -7.96 -30.44 -12.37
CA GLU A 7 -7.21 -30.89 -11.19
C GLU A 7 -6.96 -32.40 -11.25
N MET A 8 -5.69 -32.79 -11.39
CA MET A 8 -5.27 -34.19 -11.37
C MET A 8 -4.93 -34.64 -9.95
N ARG A 9 -5.26 -35.90 -9.63
CA ARG A 9 -4.87 -36.53 -8.37
C ARG A 9 -3.37 -36.82 -8.39
N THR A 10 -2.56 -35.98 -7.73
CA THR A 10 -1.08 -36.09 -7.75
C THR A 10 -0.48 -36.96 -6.64
N ARG A 11 -1.29 -37.67 -5.83
CA ARG A 11 -0.84 -38.28 -4.57
C ARG A 11 -0.92 -39.80 -4.50
N ASP A 12 -0.06 -40.35 -3.63
CA ASP A 12 0.08 -41.79 -3.37
C ASP A 12 -1.28 -42.41 -2.99
N PRO A 13 -1.81 -43.35 -3.81
CA PRO A 13 -3.11 -43.97 -3.56
C PRO A 13 -3.19 -44.80 -2.27
N ARG A 14 -2.06 -45.08 -1.60
CA ARG A 14 -2.00 -45.90 -0.38
C ARG A 14 -2.49 -45.21 0.90
N HIS A 15 -2.71 -43.90 0.88
CA HIS A 15 -3.18 -43.14 2.05
C HIS A 15 -4.64 -42.69 1.89
N PRO A 16 -5.49 -42.79 2.92
CA PRO A 16 -6.88 -42.37 2.88
C PRO A 16 -6.99 -40.85 3.01
N TYR A 17 -7.14 -40.15 1.88
CA TYR A 17 -7.38 -38.70 1.87
C TYR A 17 -8.87 -38.40 1.82
N ALA A 18 -9.39 -37.76 2.87
CA ALA A 18 -10.76 -37.26 2.90
C ALA A 18 -10.79 -35.82 3.39
N LEU A 19 -11.68 -35.00 2.82
CA LEU A 19 -11.96 -33.69 3.37
C LEU A 19 -12.59 -33.88 4.76
N HIS A 20 -11.99 -33.30 5.79
CA HIS A 20 -12.49 -33.37 7.15
C HIS A 20 -13.53 -32.26 7.40
N HIS A 21 -13.14 -31.00 7.17
CA HIS A 21 -14.03 -29.84 7.10
C HIS A 21 -13.28 -28.64 6.48
N VAL A 22 -13.97 -27.51 6.32
CA VAL A 22 -13.41 -26.26 5.78
C VAL A 22 -13.82 -25.10 6.69
N ILE A 23 -12.86 -24.27 7.10
CA ILE A 23 -13.15 -23.03 7.84
C ILE A 23 -12.97 -21.83 6.90
N LEU A 24 -14.06 -21.09 6.71
CA LEU A 24 -14.11 -19.87 5.90
C LEU A 24 -13.85 -18.63 6.77
N LYS A 25 -12.90 -17.78 6.37
CA LYS A 25 -12.62 -16.50 7.02
C LYS A 25 -12.38 -15.40 5.99
N GLY A 26 -13.42 -14.62 5.74
CA GLY A 26 -13.38 -13.56 4.72
C GLY A 26 -13.37 -14.15 3.31
N VAL A 27 -12.31 -13.84 2.54
CA VAL A 27 -12.10 -14.35 1.18
C VAL A 27 -11.18 -15.57 1.14
N GLU A 28 -10.68 -16.06 2.27
CA GLU A 28 -9.83 -17.25 2.33
C GLU A 28 -10.54 -18.36 3.09
N CYS A 29 -10.30 -19.62 2.71
CA CYS A 29 -10.55 -20.75 3.58
C CYS A 29 -9.32 -21.66 3.66
N CYS A 30 -9.26 -22.43 4.74
CA CYS A 30 -8.34 -23.56 4.81
C CYS A 30 -9.17 -24.81 4.88
N ASP A 31 -8.89 -25.74 3.97
CA ASP A 31 -9.40 -27.08 4.14
C ASP A 31 -8.51 -27.82 5.14
N ALA A 32 -9.16 -28.68 5.92
CA ALA A 32 -8.49 -29.66 6.74
C ALA A 32 -8.76 -31.02 6.11
N ARG A 33 -7.71 -31.71 5.67
CA ARG A 33 -7.83 -33.03 5.05
C ARG A 33 -7.26 -34.09 5.98
N ARG A 34 -7.99 -35.19 6.14
CA ARG A 34 -7.47 -36.44 6.71
C ARG A 34 -6.24 -36.84 5.90
N ASP A 35 -5.11 -36.99 6.59
CA ASP A 35 -3.80 -37.34 6.01
C ASP A 35 -3.32 -36.43 4.87
N GLY A 36 -3.97 -35.27 4.67
CA GLY A 36 -3.73 -34.38 3.54
C GLY A 36 -3.19 -33.00 3.93
N GLY A 37 -3.17 -32.70 5.22
CA GLY A 37 -2.65 -31.48 5.83
C GLY A 37 -3.57 -30.27 5.70
N MET A 38 -2.96 -29.09 5.55
CA MET A 38 -3.63 -27.80 5.42
C MET A 38 -3.60 -27.34 3.97
N THR A 39 -4.74 -26.94 3.44
CA THR A 39 -4.82 -26.43 2.06
C THR A 39 -5.46 -25.05 2.05
N PRO A 40 -4.68 -23.97 1.87
CA PRO A 40 -5.24 -22.66 1.62
C PRO A 40 -6.02 -22.65 0.30
N ILE A 41 -7.20 -22.06 0.36
CA ILE A 41 -8.11 -21.89 -0.76
C ILE A 41 -8.52 -20.41 -0.78
N ASP A 42 -8.39 -19.79 -1.94
CA ASP A 42 -8.88 -18.45 -2.21
C ASP A 42 -10.35 -18.52 -2.66
N VAL A 43 -11.20 -17.72 -2.02
CA VAL A 43 -12.66 -17.69 -2.19
C VAL A 43 -13.16 -16.24 -2.34
N PRO A 44 -12.62 -15.45 -3.29
CA PRO A 44 -13.16 -14.12 -3.57
C PRO A 44 -14.57 -14.22 -4.16
N ASN A 45 -14.85 -15.31 -4.87
CA ASN A 45 -16.17 -15.71 -5.33
C ASN A 45 -16.52 -17.09 -4.77
N ARG A 46 -17.54 -17.17 -3.92
CA ARG A 46 -18.00 -18.43 -3.29
C ARG A 46 -18.45 -19.50 -4.27
N ARG A 47 -18.79 -19.12 -5.51
CA ARG A 47 -19.18 -20.04 -6.58
C ARG A 47 -18.00 -20.57 -7.39
N ALA A 48 -16.80 -20.04 -7.19
CA ALA A 48 -15.59 -20.42 -7.92
C ALA A 48 -14.35 -20.36 -7.00
N PRO A 49 -14.26 -21.23 -5.98
CA PRO A 49 -13.09 -21.29 -5.11
C PRO A 49 -11.86 -21.80 -5.89
N LYS A 50 -10.69 -21.27 -5.55
CA LYS A 50 -9.40 -21.63 -6.16
C LYS A 50 -8.46 -22.21 -5.12
N LEU A 51 -7.97 -23.43 -5.37
CA LEU A 51 -6.91 -24.03 -4.57
C LEU A 51 -5.61 -23.21 -4.72
N LEU A 52 -4.99 -22.78 -3.62
CA LEU A 52 -3.73 -22.03 -3.68
C LEU A 52 -2.52 -22.94 -3.51
N ALA A 53 -2.55 -23.77 -2.47
CA ALA A 53 -1.47 -24.68 -2.11
C ALA A 53 -2.01 -25.83 -1.28
N GLN A 54 -1.29 -26.94 -1.24
CA GLN A 54 -1.57 -28.02 -0.30
C GLN A 54 -0.32 -28.35 0.50
N VAL A 55 -0.31 -27.99 1.78
CA VAL A 55 0.80 -28.29 2.69
C VAL A 55 0.54 -29.63 3.33
N ASP A 56 1.36 -30.61 2.98
CA ASP A 56 1.32 -31.90 3.65
C ASP A 56 1.98 -31.78 5.02
N THR A 57 1.15 -31.61 6.04
CA THR A 57 1.57 -31.64 7.43
C THR A 57 1.40 -33.04 8.04
N ALA A 58 0.99 -34.06 7.27
CA ALA A 58 0.57 -35.38 7.76
C ALA A 58 1.68 -36.19 8.45
N ARG A 59 2.96 -35.82 8.30
CA ARG A 59 4.07 -36.54 8.93
C ARG A 59 4.48 -35.86 10.25
N PRO A 60 4.64 -36.60 11.37
CA PRO A 60 4.60 -38.06 11.55
C PRO A 60 3.28 -38.63 12.13
N PHE A 61 2.17 -37.92 12.07
CA PHE A 61 0.87 -38.31 12.66
C PHE A 61 -0.25 -38.35 11.61
N ALA A 62 -0.72 -39.56 11.30
CA ALA A 62 -1.89 -39.78 10.45
C ALA A 62 -3.18 -39.55 11.26
N GLY A 63 -4.21 -38.95 10.63
CA GLY A 63 -5.50 -38.67 11.26
C GLY A 63 -6.25 -37.45 10.71
N GLY A 64 -7.39 -37.17 11.37
CA GLY A 64 -8.14 -35.93 11.18
C GLY A 64 -7.34 -34.71 11.61
N ARG A 65 -7.61 -33.57 11.00
CA ARG A 65 -7.01 -32.29 11.37
C ARG A 65 -8.08 -31.22 11.34
N SER A 66 -7.89 -30.18 12.13
CA SER A 66 -8.72 -28.97 12.09
C SER A 66 -7.80 -27.79 11.79
N THR A 67 -8.17 -26.97 10.81
CA THR A 67 -7.32 -25.87 10.34
C THR A 67 -8.01 -24.52 10.49
N LEU A 68 -7.27 -23.53 11.01
CA LEU A 68 -7.79 -22.18 11.22
C LEU A 68 -6.90 -21.14 10.53
N PRO A 69 -7.40 -20.47 9.47
CA PRO A 69 -6.71 -19.34 8.89
C PRO A 69 -6.71 -18.13 9.84
N LEU A 70 -5.54 -17.55 10.04
CA LEU A 70 -5.32 -16.27 10.72
C LEU A 70 -4.76 -15.26 9.71
N SER A 71 -5.51 -14.97 8.65
CA SER A 71 -5.08 -14.11 7.53
C SER A 71 -4.57 -12.74 7.98
N GLY A 72 -5.19 -12.13 9.00
CA GLY A 72 -4.73 -10.86 9.59
C GLY A 72 -3.35 -10.91 10.26
N ARG A 73 -2.78 -12.11 10.45
CA ARG A 73 -1.44 -12.36 10.98
C ARG A 73 -0.53 -13.09 9.99
N SER A 74 -1.03 -13.41 8.80
CA SER A 74 -0.35 -14.28 7.83
C SER A 74 0.06 -15.63 8.44
N LEU A 75 -0.79 -16.20 9.29
CA LEU A 75 -0.57 -17.51 9.90
C LEU A 75 -1.72 -18.47 9.57
N GLY A 76 -1.43 -19.76 9.54
CA GLY A 76 -2.39 -20.85 9.57
C GLY A 76 -2.08 -21.75 10.74
N LEU A 77 -3.11 -22.19 11.47
CA LEU A 77 -2.96 -23.17 12.53
C LEU A 77 -3.59 -24.48 12.10
N ALA A 78 -2.95 -25.60 12.40
CA ALA A 78 -3.46 -26.94 12.16
C ALA A 78 -3.29 -27.78 13.42
N VAL A 79 -4.40 -28.23 14.00
CA VAL A 79 -4.39 -29.14 15.17
C VAL A 79 -4.58 -30.58 14.70
N GLU A 80 -3.93 -31.50 15.41
CA GLU A 80 -3.93 -32.93 15.08
C GLU A 80 -5.01 -33.70 15.85
N GLU A 81 -6.07 -34.12 15.16
CA GLU A 81 -7.19 -34.89 15.69
C GLU A 81 -7.02 -36.39 15.37
N ALA A 82 -5.84 -36.93 15.69
CA ALA A 82 -5.48 -38.30 15.34
C ALA A 82 -6.08 -39.31 16.35
N VAL A 83 -7.37 -39.63 16.18
CA VAL A 83 -8.12 -40.56 17.04
C VAL A 83 -8.04 -42.03 16.58
N PHE A 84 -7.74 -42.28 15.31
CA PHE A 84 -7.95 -43.59 14.66
C PHE A 84 -6.67 -44.35 14.30
N ASP A 85 -5.48 -43.86 14.68
CA ASP A 85 -4.19 -44.48 14.34
C ASP A 85 -3.52 -45.15 15.55
N THR A 86 -2.58 -46.05 15.29
CA THR A 86 -1.61 -46.67 16.22
C THR A 86 -0.88 -45.68 17.14
N ARG A 87 -0.94 -44.38 16.82
CA ARG A 87 -0.37 -43.26 17.58
C ARG A 87 -1.42 -42.39 18.28
N ALA A 88 -2.65 -42.88 18.44
CA ALA A 88 -3.70 -42.26 19.26
C ALA A 88 -3.20 -41.94 20.69
N ALA A 89 -2.27 -42.76 21.20
CA ALA A 89 -1.66 -42.62 22.51
C ALA A 89 -0.52 -41.59 22.64
N LEU A 90 -0.13 -40.89 21.56
CA LEU A 90 0.91 -39.87 21.57
C LEU A 90 0.32 -38.46 21.71
N ALA A 91 1.09 -37.57 22.34
CA ALA A 91 0.72 -36.16 22.48
C ALA A 91 0.61 -35.50 21.10
N LYS A 92 -0.50 -34.80 20.87
CA LYS A 92 -0.83 -34.15 19.60
C LYS A 92 -0.16 -32.79 19.48
N HIS A 93 0.33 -32.48 18.28
CA HIS A 93 1.00 -31.21 18.00
C HIS A 93 0.01 -30.16 17.49
N ILE A 94 0.31 -28.91 17.76
CA ILE A 94 -0.32 -27.75 17.12
C ILE A 94 0.67 -27.23 16.10
N ARG A 95 0.36 -27.37 14.82
CA ARG A 95 1.24 -26.91 13.75
C ARG A 95 0.92 -25.47 13.39
N ILE A 96 1.96 -24.68 13.29
CA ILE A 96 1.89 -23.27 12.98
C ILE A 96 2.57 -23.08 11.63
N CYS A 97 1.80 -22.65 10.65
CA CYS A 97 2.29 -22.39 9.30
C CYS A 97 2.35 -20.88 9.07
N ASN A 98 3.49 -20.39 8.59
CA ASN A 98 3.61 -19.09 7.98
C ASN A 98 2.88 -19.12 6.62
N ASN A 99 1.87 -18.25 6.50
CA ASN A 99 1.01 -18.13 5.33
C ASN A 99 1.20 -16.78 4.60
N ARG A 100 2.36 -16.12 4.73
CA ARG A 100 2.66 -14.87 3.99
C ARG A 100 2.60 -15.07 2.48
N ASN A 101 3.06 -16.21 2.00
CA ASN A 101 2.84 -16.66 0.63
C ASN A 101 1.85 -17.82 0.65
N SER A 102 0.58 -17.54 0.37
CA SER A 102 -0.48 -18.56 0.42
C SER A 102 -0.34 -19.63 -0.67
N PHE A 103 0.49 -19.41 -1.70
CA PHE A 103 0.85 -20.42 -2.70
C PHE A 103 1.96 -21.38 -2.22
N ARG A 104 2.64 -21.04 -1.11
CA ARG A 104 3.66 -21.88 -0.49
C ARG A 104 3.74 -21.62 1.02
N PRO A 105 2.77 -22.11 1.81
CA PRO A 105 2.82 -21.96 3.25
C PRO A 105 3.91 -22.87 3.83
N GLU A 106 4.60 -22.38 4.86
CA GLU A 106 5.75 -23.03 5.47
C GLU A 106 5.46 -23.32 6.94
N GLU A 107 5.61 -24.57 7.39
CA GLU A 107 5.52 -24.90 8.81
C GLU A 107 6.72 -24.27 9.56
N ILE A 108 6.42 -23.50 10.61
CA ILE A 108 7.43 -22.75 11.39
C ILE A 108 7.56 -23.22 12.83
N ALA A 109 6.53 -23.88 13.39
CA ALA A 109 6.55 -24.42 14.75
C ALA A 109 5.54 -25.56 14.90
N ALA A 110 5.77 -26.44 15.88
CA ALA A 110 4.89 -27.55 16.20
C ALA A 110 4.78 -27.77 17.73
N PRO A 111 4.34 -26.78 18.52
CA PRO A 111 4.24 -26.94 19.97
C PRO A 111 3.28 -28.05 20.38
N VAL A 112 3.61 -28.71 21.51
CA VAL A 112 2.75 -29.69 22.19
C VAL A 112 2.21 -29.05 23.46
N LEU A 113 0.90 -29.20 23.70
CA LEU A 113 0.29 -28.67 24.92
C LEU A 113 0.73 -29.46 26.17
N PRO A 114 0.69 -28.84 27.36
CA PRO A 114 0.87 -29.56 28.62
C PRO A 114 -0.21 -30.64 28.77
N LYS A 115 0.18 -31.79 29.34
CA LYS A 115 -0.75 -32.88 29.64
C LYS A 115 -1.89 -32.39 30.56
N PRO A 116 -3.13 -32.84 30.33
CA PRO A 116 -4.25 -32.47 31.19
C PRO A 116 -4.05 -33.01 32.61
N ALA A 117 -4.37 -32.18 33.61
CA ALA A 117 -4.26 -32.57 35.02
C ALA A 117 -5.21 -33.73 35.40
N ARG A 118 -6.32 -33.86 34.68
CA ARG A 118 -7.29 -34.94 34.84
C ARG A 118 -7.83 -35.35 33.47
N VAL A 119 -7.91 -36.65 33.22
CA VAL A 119 -8.61 -37.19 32.05
C VAL A 119 -10.09 -37.36 32.42
N THR A 120 -10.99 -36.75 31.65
CA THR A 120 -12.44 -36.80 31.90
C THR A 120 -13.15 -37.89 31.09
N GLY A 121 -12.44 -38.55 30.18
CA GLY A 121 -12.99 -39.61 29.34
C GLY A 121 -13.30 -40.90 30.13
N LEU A 122 -14.39 -41.58 29.77
CA LEU A 122 -14.82 -42.86 30.35
C LEU A 122 -14.07 -44.08 29.75
N ARG A 123 -13.10 -43.86 28.86
CA ARG A 123 -12.39 -44.93 28.16
C ARG A 123 -11.43 -45.64 29.15
N PRO A 124 -11.62 -46.95 29.43
CA PRO A 124 -10.73 -47.67 30.33
C PRO A 124 -9.28 -47.64 29.82
N ASN A 125 -8.32 -47.37 30.70
CA ASN A 125 -6.88 -47.38 30.41
C ASN A 125 -6.41 -46.43 29.29
N TRP A 126 -7.13 -45.31 29.05
CA TRP A 126 -6.69 -44.33 28.06
C TRP A 126 -5.45 -43.54 28.55
N PRO A 127 -4.45 -43.31 27.69
CA PRO A 127 -3.22 -42.61 28.08
C PRO A 127 -3.47 -41.15 28.45
N HIS A 128 -2.77 -40.68 29.49
CA HIS A 128 -2.75 -39.27 29.91
C HIS A 128 -1.87 -38.43 28.98
N VAL A 129 -2.37 -38.19 27.77
CA VAL A 129 -1.76 -37.32 26.76
C VAL A 129 -2.73 -36.24 26.31
N VAL A 130 -2.23 -35.19 25.69
CA VAL A 130 -3.07 -34.18 25.03
C VAL A 130 -3.67 -34.80 23.77
N ASP A 131 -4.98 -34.64 23.57
CA ASP A 131 -5.70 -35.09 22.38
C ASP A 131 -6.50 -33.92 21.77
N THR A 132 -5.83 -33.08 20.97
CA THR A 132 -6.43 -31.85 20.42
C THR A 132 -7.50 -32.16 19.37
N THR A 133 -8.56 -31.36 19.31
CA THR A 133 -9.63 -31.53 18.29
C THR A 133 -9.86 -30.27 17.46
N ASP A 134 -10.34 -29.21 18.10
CA ASP A 134 -10.78 -28.00 17.45
C ASP A 134 -9.97 -26.80 17.93
N ILE A 135 -9.93 -25.78 17.09
CA ILE A 135 -9.24 -24.53 17.38
C ILE A 135 -10.13 -23.35 17.01
N PHE A 136 -10.23 -22.40 17.94
CA PHE A 136 -11.04 -21.20 17.80
C PHE A 136 -10.24 -19.97 18.24
N VAL A 137 -10.57 -18.81 17.69
CA VAL A 137 -10.05 -17.53 18.18
C VAL A 137 -11.22 -16.72 18.68
N ALA A 138 -11.20 -16.37 19.97
CA ALA A 138 -12.23 -15.52 20.55
C ALA A 138 -12.08 -14.07 20.06
N LYS A 139 -13.16 -13.29 20.18
CA LYS A 139 -13.24 -11.92 19.64
C LYS A 139 -12.22 -10.97 20.28
N ASP A 140 -11.89 -11.21 21.53
CA ASP A 140 -10.87 -10.54 22.36
C ASP A 140 -9.44 -11.07 22.12
N GLY A 141 -9.30 -12.06 21.23
CA GLY A 141 -8.03 -12.56 20.75
C GLY A 141 -7.55 -13.93 21.26
N PRO A 142 -7.92 -14.49 22.45
CA PRO A 142 -7.34 -15.74 22.90
C PRO A 142 -7.64 -16.89 21.94
N ILE A 143 -6.68 -17.82 21.84
CA ILE A 143 -6.78 -19.00 20.99
C ILE A 143 -7.21 -20.15 21.88
N CYS A 144 -8.40 -20.65 21.62
CA CYS A 144 -8.99 -21.75 22.35
C CYS A 144 -8.74 -23.04 21.57
N ILE A 145 -8.15 -24.02 22.24
CA ILE A 145 -7.96 -25.37 21.68
C ILE A 145 -8.72 -26.32 22.60
N THR A 146 -9.52 -27.21 22.00
CA THR A 146 -10.24 -28.24 22.74
C THR A 146 -9.41 -29.52 22.80
N ASP A 147 -9.44 -30.18 23.95
CA ASP A 147 -8.74 -31.44 24.22
C ASP A 147 -9.77 -32.50 24.65
N MET A 148 -9.87 -33.60 23.88
CA MET A 148 -10.80 -34.69 24.17
C MET A 148 -10.54 -35.36 25.52
N ASN A 149 -9.29 -35.36 25.99
CA ASN A 149 -8.93 -35.97 27.26
C ASN A 149 -9.20 -35.04 28.44
N ALA A 150 -9.11 -33.72 28.26
CA ALA A 150 -9.40 -32.74 29.32
C ALA A 150 -10.91 -32.50 29.53
N GLY A 151 -11.76 -33.06 28.65
CA GLY A 151 -13.16 -32.68 28.52
C GLY A 151 -13.27 -31.32 27.85
N SER A 152 -14.45 -30.72 27.79
CA SER A 152 -14.65 -29.34 27.29
C SER A 152 -13.86 -28.26 28.06
N ALA A 153 -12.92 -28.64 28.94
CA ALA A 153 -11.88 -27.80 29.49
C ALA A 153 -11.04 -27.22 28.34
N LEU A 154 -11.43 -26.02 27.93
CA LEU A 154 -10.65 -25.12 27.12
C LEU A 154 -9.28 -24.96 27.77
N SER A 155 -8.21 -25.43 27.11
CA SER A 155 -6.89 -24.90 27.43
C SER A 155 -6.91 -23.45 26.92
N ASN A 156 -7.23 -22.50 27.79
CA ASN A 156 -7.22 -21.08 27.48
C ASN A 156 -5.78 -20.64 27.31
N TRP A 157 -5.24 -20.77 26.10
CA TRP A 157 -3.99 -20.13 25.74
C TRP A 157 -4.30 -18.71 25.31
N THR A 158 -3.78 -17.76 26.06
CA THR A 158 -3.74 -16.38 25.58
C THR A 158 -2.84 -16.33 24.35
N ILE A 159 -3.12 -15.40 23.43
CA ILE A 159 -2.20 -15.13 22.31
C ILE A 159 -0.77 -14.99 22.81
N SER A 160 -0.57 -14.31 23.94
CA SER A 160 0.74 -14.05 24.55
C SER A 160 1.51 -15.31 24.92
N GLU A 161 0.84 -16.36 25.40
CA GLU A 161 1.47 -17.64 25.76
C GLU A 161 1.83 -18.45 24.52
N MET A 162 0.95 -18.45 23.51
CA MET A 162 1.24 -19.11 22.24
C MET A 162 2.39 -18.40 21.51
N ASP A 163 2.41 -17.07 21.57
CA ASP A 163 3.47 -16.22 21.06
C ASP A 163 4.78 -16.44 21.86
N ALA A 164 4.70 -16.79 23.15
CA ALA A 164 5.87 -17.17 23.96
C ALA A 164 6.40 -18.57 23.60
N ALA A 165 5.53 -19.54 23.33
CA ALA A 165 5.92 -20.86 22.83
C ALA A 165 6.54 -20.78 21.43
N ILE A 166 5.97 -19.97 20.54
CA ILE A 166 6.55 -19.64 19.22
C ILE A 166 7.92 -18.98 19.40
N ARG A 167 8.06 -18.02 20.32
CA ARG A 167 9.34 -17.36 20.64
C ARG A 167 10.41 -18.33 21.14
N HIS A 168 10.02 -19.38 21.85
CA HIS A 168 10.93 -20.36 22.43
C HIS A 168 11.44 -21.38 21.39
N GLU A 169 10.60 -21.82 20.45
CA GLU A 169 11.02 -22.75 19.38
C GLU A 169 11.62 -22.04 18.16
N VAL A 170 11.11 -20.86 17.82
CA VAL A 170 11.56 -20.06 16.68
C VAL A 170 12.44 -18.94 17.23
N GLY A 171 13.69 -19.29 17.53
CA GLY A 171 14.68 -18.38 18.13
C GLY A 171 14.67 -16.98 17.52
N LEU A 172 14.99 -16.00 18.37
CA LEU A 172 15.11 -14.51 18.28
C LEU A 172 14.98 -13.72 16.95
N PHE A 173 15.00 -14.34 15.77
CA PHE A 173 14.91 -13.70 14.45
C PHE A 173 13.49 -13.57 13.89
N SER A 174 12.46 -14.16 14.51
CA SER A 174 11.07 -14.05 14.01
C SER A 174 10.41 -12.68 14.28
N HIS A 175 11.02 -11.85 15.14
CA HIS A 175 10.53 -10.50 15.47
C HIS A 175 10.95 -9.42 14.45
N ALA A 176 11.73 -9.78 13.43
CA ALA A 176 11.99 -8.91 12.29
C ALA A 176 11.09 -9.33 11.11
N ASN A 177 10.10 -8.50 10.80
CA ASN A 177 9.44 -8.43 9.49
C ASN A 177 8.29 -9.41 9.21
N ALA A 178 7.32 -9.59 10.11
CA ALA A 178 5.95 -9.80 9.62
C ALA A 178 5.57 -8.57 8.80
N VAL A 179 5.65 -8.71 7.48
CA VAL A 179 5.33 -7.66 6.52
C VAL A 179 3.88 -7.29 6.75
N ARG A 180 3.67 -6.21 7.51
CA ARG A 180 2.34 -5.64 7.68
C ARG A 180 2.05 -4.92 6.38
N TRP A 181 1.39 -5.62 5.45
CA TRP A 181 0.93 -5.04 4.19
C TRP A 181 0.07 -3.79 4.39
N SER A 182 -0.57 -3.66 5.55
CA SER A 182 -1.22 -2.43 6.00
C SER A 182 -0.28 -1.21 6.02
N TYR A 183 1.01 -1.36 6.28
CA TYR A 183 1.99 -0.27 6.17
C TYR A 183 2.25 0.12 4.72
N HIS A 184 2.35 -0.84 3.80
CA HIS A 184 2.46 -0.53 2.37
C HIS A 184 1.21 0.22 1.90
N THR A 185 0.01 -0.26 2.27
CA THR A 185 -1.25 0.43 1.96
C THR A 185 -1.31 1.84 2.55
N ALA A 186 -0.98 2.00 3.83
CA ALA A 186 -0.98 3.32 4.49
C ALA A 186 0.05 4.27 3.89
N LEU A 187 1.25 3.76 3.56
CA LEU A 187 2.32 4.52 2.92
C LEU A 187 1.90 5.02 1.55
N MET A 188 1.43 4.12 0.67
CA MET A 188 1.02 4.47 -0.69
C MET A 188 -0.19 5.40 -0.70
N PHE A 189 -1.17 5.18 0.19
CA PHE A 189 -2.28 6.12 0.37
C PHE A 189 -1.78 7.49 0.83
N GLY A 190 -0.94 7.53 1.87
CA GLY A 190 -0.39 8.76 2.43
C GLY A 190 0.39 9.57 1.40
N ILE A 191 1.16 8.92 0.54
CA ILE A 191 1.90 9.57 -0.54
C ILE A 191 0.94 10.07 -1.64
N TRP A 192 0.18 9.16 -2.27
CA TRP A 192 -0.54 9.45 -3.51
C TRP A 192 -1.83 10.24 -3.31
N PHE A 193 -2.52 10.05 -2.19
CA PHE A 193 -3.75 10.79 -1.88
C PHE A 193 -3.56 11.87 -0.81
N GLY A 194 -2.48 11.83 -0.03
CA GLY A 194 -2.11 12.87 0.94
C GLY A 194 -1.09 13.86 0.41
N HIS A 195 0.17 13.46 0.43
CA HIS A 195 1.32 14.32 0.22
C HIS A 195 1.37 14.92 -1.18
N VAL A 196 1.18 14.12 -2.24
CA VAL A 196 1.22 14.60 -3.64
C VAL A 196 0.12 15.64 -3.92
N PRO A 197 -1.17 15.39 -3.60
CA PRO A 197 -2.21 16.41 -3.76
C PRO A 197 -1.98 17.64 -2.88
N PHE A 198 -1.44 17.48 -1.67
CA PHE A 198 -1.10 18.59 -0.79
C PHE A 198 0.00 19.48 -1.39
N ALA A 199 1.15 18.90 -1.75
CA ALA A 199 2.24 19.61 -2.41
C ALA A 199 1.77 20.29 -3.70
N ARG A 200 0.87 19.66 -4.46
CA ARG A 200 0.27 20.27 -5.66
C ARG A 200 -0.57 21.53 -5.34
N ARG A 201 -1.36 21.52 -4.27
CA ARG A 201 -2.13 22.70 -3.85
C ARG A 201 -1.19 23.83 -3.42
N ILE A 202 -0.13 23.52 -2.67
CA ILE A 202 0.90 24.48 -2.28
C ILE A 202 1.55 25.10 -3.52
N THR A 203 1.98 24.28 -4.48
CA THR A 203 2.61 24.75 -5.72
C THR A 203 1.69 25.55 -6.64
N ARG A 204 0.37 25.42 -6.46
CA ARG A 204 -0.64 26.18 -7.22
C ARG A 204 -0.93 27.55 -6.61
N PHE A 205 -1.15 27.62 -5.29
CA PHE A 205 -1.70 28.80 -4.61
C PHE A 205 -0.70 29.61 -3.78
N PHE A 206 0.43 29.03 -3.38
CA PHE A 206 1.42 29.72 -2.53
C PHE A 206 2.57 30.30 -3.35
N LYS A 207 2.30 30.68 -4.61
CA LYS A 207 3.24 31.47 -5.40
C LYS A 207 3.27 32.90 -4.88
N LEU A 208 4.42 33.55 -4.98
CA LEU A 208 4.50 34.98 -4.70
C LEU A 208 3.67 35.76 -5.74
N GLY A 209 3.02 36.83 -5.29
CA GLY A 209 2.28 37.73 -6.18
C GLY A 209 3.22 38.38 -7.20
N PRO A 210 2.78 38.59 -8.45
CA PRO A 210 3.63 39.15 -9.50
C PRO A 210 4.04 40.59 -9.17
N ARG A 211 5.34 40.85 -9.12
CA ARG A 211 5.93 42.20 -9.00
C ARG A 211 6.19 42.79 -10.39
N SER A 212 6.37 44.11 -10.49
CA SER A 212 6.68 44.78 -11.77
C SER A 212 7.88 44.16 -12.49
N PHE A 213 8.96 43.90 -11.76
CA PHE A 213 10.23 43.40 -12.31
C PHE A 213 10.55 41.96 -11.89
N GLY A 214 9.57 41.19 -11.42
CA GLY A 214 9.76 39.81 -10.98
C GLY A 214 10.46 39.68 -9.62
N LEU A 215 11.03 38.51 -9.37
CA LEU A 215 11.80 38.22 -8.15
C LEU A 215 13.17 38.92 -8.22
N GLY A 216 13.47 39.79 -7.26
CA GLY A 216 14.68 40.63 -7.25
C GLY A 216 16.02 39.87 -7.08
N ARG A 217 17.13 40.61 -7.21
CA ARG A 217 18.52 40.11 -7.07
C ARG A 217 18.83 39.57 -5.66
N SER A 218 19.41 38.35 -5.65
CA SER A 218 20.41 37.79 -4.73
C SER A 218 20.20 37.81 -3.18
N PRO A 219 20.71 36.82 -2.42
CA PRO A 219 20.49 36.64 -0.98
C PRO A 219 20.92 37.78 -0.04
N ALA A 220 21.67 38.78 -0.54
CA ALA A 220 22.07 39.96 0.24
C ALA A 220 20.92 40.95 0.51
N SER A 221 19.76 40.78 -0.12
CA SER A 221 18.57 41.63 0.06
C SER A 221 17.59 41.10 1.12
N GLY A 222 17.83 39.94 1.73
CA GLY A 222 16.92 39.35 2.73
C GLY A 222 15.54 38.92 2.19
N GLU A 223 15.27 39.07 0.89
CA GLU A 223 13.99 38.71 0.27
C GLU A 223 13.94 37.20 -0.04
N PRO A 224 12.96 36.44 0.50
CA PRO A 224 12.99 34.99 0.40
C PRO A 224 12.61 34.51 -1.02
N PHE A 225 13.44 33.61 -1.56
CA PHE A 225 13.10 32.73 -2.67
C PHE A 225 11.91 31.85 -2.25
N GLU A 226 10.78 31.92 -2.97
CA GLU A 226 9.46 31.34 -2.64
C GLU A 226 9.48 30.30 -1.48
N PRO A 227 9.46 30.75 -0.21
CA PRO A 227 9.91 29.93 0.92
C PRO A 227 8.96 28.78 1.22
N ILE A 228 7.70 28.93 0.82
CA ILE A 228 6.66 27.92 1.00
C ILE A 228 6.56 27.03 -0.24
N ARG A 229 6.67 27.57 -1.45
CA ARG A 229 6.37 26.82 -2.67
C ARG A 229 7.54 25.95 -3.13
N ALA A 230 8.76 26.49 -3.10
CA ALA A 230 9.94 25.80 -3.64
C ALA A 230 10.26 24.51 -2.88
N PRO A 231 10.23 24.45 -1.53
CA PRO A 231 10.50 23.20 -0.81
C PRO A 231 9.52 22.09 -1.15
N PHE A 232 8.22 22.40 -1.22
CA PHE A 232 7.18 21.42 -1.55
C PHE A 232 7.22 20.96 -3.02
N HIS A 233 7.68 21.82 -3.92
CA HIS A 233 7.87 21.44 -5.32
C HIS A 233 9.11 20.56 -5.50
N ASP A 234 10.28 21.05 -5.07
CA ASP A 234 11.56 20.43 -5.44
C ASP A 234 11.87 19.22 -4.55
N TRP A 235 11.72 19.38 -3.24
CA TRP A 235 12.00 18.31 -2.27
C TRP A 235 10.77 17.47 -1.98
N GLY A 236 9.60 18.10 -1.87
CA GLY A 236 8.35 17.42 -1.55
C GLY A 236 8.00 16.32 -2.57
N PHE A 237 8.01 16.62 -3.86
CA PHE A 237 7.74 15.60 -4.89
C PHE A 237 8.87 14.57 -5.03
N SER A 238 10.12 14.98 -4.85
CA SER A 238 11.26 14.05 -4.89
C SER A 238 11.19 13.03 -3.75
N ALA A 239 10.91 13.48 -2.52
CA ALA A 239 10.70 12.59 -1.39
C ALA A 239 9.53 11.62 -1.63
N ALA A 240 8.41 12.13 -2.14
CA ALA A 240 7.25 11.30 -2.50
C ALA A 240 7.61 10.16 -3.47
N MET A 241 8.42 10.48 -4.48
CA MET A 241 8.86 9.53 -5.49
C MET A 241 9.83 8.50 -4.93
N THR A 242 10.86 8.94 -4.19
CA THR A 242 11.84 8.04 -3.57
C THR A 242 11.16 7.06 -2.62
N THR A 243 10.30 7.55 -1.72
CA THR A 243 9.59 6.68 -0.79
C THR A 243 8.59 5.75 -1.49
N SER A 244 7.99 6.17 -2.62
CA SER A 244 7.15 5.29 -3.44
C SER A 244 7.96 4.16 -4.09
N LEU A 245 9.15 4.47 -4.61
CA LEU A 245 10.07 3.49 -5.19
C LEU A 245 10.54 2.48 -4.15
N GLU A 246 10.92 2.95 -2.96
CA GLU A 246 11.30 2.10 -1.83
C GLU A 246 10.15 1.17 -1.41
N GLY A 247 8.95 1.73 -1.23
CA GLY A 247 7.77 0.94 -0.86
C GLY A 247 7.35 -0.07 -1.92
N ALA A 248 7.50 0.26 -3.21
CA ALA A 248 7.27 -0.67 -4.32
C ALA A 248 8.34 -1.77 -4.40
N SER A 249 9.61 -1.41 -4.25
CA SER A 249 10.74 -2.34 -4.27
C SER A 249 10.66 -3.34 -3.12
N LEU A 250 10.36 -2.83 -1.91
CA LEU A 250 10.14 -3.66 -0.73
C LEU A 250 8.95 -4.61 -0.92
N ALA A 251 7.84 -4.13 -1.49
CA ALA A 251 6.69 -4.98 -1.78
C ALA A 251 7.00 -6.10 -2.80
N LEU A 252 7.78 -5.81 -3.84
CA LEU A 252 8.22 -6.80 -4.83
C LEU A 252 9.16 -7.84 -4.22
N MET A 253 10.14 -7.40 -3.41
CA MET A 253 11.06 -8.29 -2.70
C MET A 253 10.31 -9.24 -1.76
N LEU A 254 9.37 -8.70 -0.98
CA LEU A 254 8.65 -9.47 0.04
C LEU A 254 7.55 -10.37 -0.54
N SER A 255 7.06 -10.07 -1.74
CA SER A 255 6.10 -10.91 -2.46
C SER A 255 6.76 -12.07 -3.23
N GLY A 256 8.10 -12.15 -3.24
CA GLY A 256 8.82 -13.14 -4.04
C GLY A 256 8.78 -12.87 -5.55
N GLY A 257 8.51 -11.62 -5.95
CA GLY A 257 8.53 -11.20 -7.35
C GLY A 257 7.23 -10.59 -7.86
N PHE A 258 7.12 -10.51 -9.18
CA PHE A 258 6.03 -9.84 -9.89
C PHE A 258 4.83 -10.78 -10.05
N SER A 259 3.67 -10.40 -9.48
CA SER A 259 2.47 -11.25 -9.48
C SER A 259 1.58 -11.12 -10.73
N GLY A 260 1.84 -10.15 -11.61
CA GLY A 260 0.99 -9.88 -12.79
C GLY A 260 -0.38 -9.29 -12.48
N ALA A 261 -0.70 -9.03 -11.21
CA ALA A 261 -1.98 -8.45 -10.81
C ALA A 261 -2.16 -7.02 -11.34
N LEU A 262 -3.40 -6.62 -11.62
CA LEU A 262 -3.74 -5.24 -12.02
C LEU A 262 -3.19 -4.19 -11.04
N HIS A 263 -3.20 -4.51 -9.74
CA HIS A 263 -2.58 -3.69 -8.70
C HIS A 263 -1.12 -3.34 -9.02
N VAL A 264 -0.31 -4.35 -9.41
CA VAL A 264 1.12 -4.16 -9.69
C VAL A 264 1.33 -3.44 -11.02
N TRP A 265 0.54 -3.75 -12.05
CA TRP A 265 0.60 -3.05 -13.34
C TRP A 265 0.32 -1.55 -13.22
N PHE A 266 -0.77 -1.19 -12.56
CA PHE A 266 -1.10 0.23 -12.35
C PHE A 266 -0.17 0.89 -11.33
N GLY A 267 0.32 0.16 -10.32
CA GLY A 267 1.33 0.64 -9.38
C GLY A 267 2.65 1.02 -10.08
N LEU A 268 3.18 0.12 -10.91
CA LEU A 268 4.36 0.40 -11.74
C LEU A 268 4.09 1.51 -12.75
N GLY A 269 2.94 1.48 -13.43
CA GLY A 269 2.54 2.53 -14.37
C GLY A 269 2.50 3.90 -13.71
N THR A 270 1.99 3.98 -12.47
CA THR A 270 1.97 5.21 -11.67
C THR A 270 3.38 5.75 -11.45
N VAL A 271 4.29 4.92 -10.94
CA VAL A 271 5.69 5.31 -10.67
C VAL A 271 6.43 5.67 -11.96
N LEU A 272 6.31 4.85 -13.01
CA LEU A 272 6.96 5.09 -14.31
C LEU A 272 6.46 6.36 -14.98
N SER A 273 5.16 6.69 -14.82
CA SER A 273 4.59 7.92 -15.39
C SER A 273 5.14 9.21 -14.75
N VAL A 274 5.88 9.11 -13.64
CA VAL A 274 6.61 10.24 -13.03
C VAL A 274 7.92 10.52 -13.78
N ALA A 275 8.55 9.54 -14.43
CA ALA A 275 9.83 9.75 -15.11
C ALA A 275 9.80 10.90 -16.14
N PRO A 276 8.77 11.02 -17.00
CA PRO A 276 8.61 12.20 -17.84
C PRO A 276 8.53 13.54 -17.10
N GLN A 277 8.04 13.56 -15.85
CA GLN A 277 7.99 14.78 -15.03
C GLN A 277 9.37 15.24 -14.54
N ILE A 278 10.31 14.30 -14.41
CA ILE A 278 11.72 14.55 -14.07
C ILE A 278 12.50 14.99 -15.32
N VAL A 279 12.21 14.38 -16.48
CA VAL A 279 12.89 14.66 -17.75
C VAL A 279 12.40 15.93 -18.43
N ALA A 280 11.10 16.25 -18.35
CA ALA A 280 10.53 17.47 -18.94
C ALA A 280 11.30 18.75 -18.56
N PRO A 281 11.76 18.93 -17.30
CA PRO A 281 12.65 20.02 -16.92
C PRO A 281 13.91 20.20 -17.77
N TRP A 282 14.50 19.13 -18.29
CA TRP A 282 15.76 19.20 -19.04
C TRP A 282 15.60 19.91 -20.39
N ARG A 283 14.37 19.98 -20.91
CA ARG A 283 14.04 20.67 -22.17
C ARG A 283 13.54 22.11 -21.96
N ARG A 284 13.66 22.66 -20.74
CA ARG A 284 13.19 24.03 -20.42
C ARG A 284 14.06 25.12 -21.03
N GLY A 285 15.30 24.80 -21.40
CA GLY A 285 16.24 25.74 -22.02
C GLY A 285 17.00 26.60 -21.01
N MET A 286 17.78 27.57 -21.49
CA MET A 286 18.67 28.37 -20.63
C MET A 286 17.89 29.36 -19.74
N PRO A 287 18.19 29.41 -18.42
CA PRO A 287 17.67 30.46 -17.55
C PRO A 287 18.36 31.79 -17.89
N CYS A 288 17.61 32.70 -18.45
CA CYS A 288 18.04 34.04 -18.87
C CYS A 288 16.86 35.00 -18.69
N GLY A 289 17.12 36.30 -18.82
CA GLY A 289 16.09 37.34 -18.70
C GLY A 289 16.62 38.57 -18.01
N ARG A 290 16.26 39.75 -18.51
CA ARG A 290 16.70 41.08 -18.03
C ARG A 290 16.64 41.27 -16.51
N TRP A 291 15.73 40.58 -15.84
CA TRP A 291 15.44 40.72 -14.40
C TRP A 291 15.69 39.43 -13.58
N GLY A 292 16.36 38.42 -14.16
CA GLY A 292 16.68 37.17 -13.48
C GLY A 292 17.82 37.28 -12.45
N ARG A 293 17.97 36.25 -11.60
CA ARG A 293 19.00 36.21 -10.54
C ARG A 293 20.45 36.31 -11.07
N GLN A 294 20.70 35.85 -12.29
CA GLN A 294 22.01 35.90 -12.98
C GLN A 294 22.05 36.95 -14.10
N ALA A 295 21.09 37.88 -14.13
CA ALA A 295 20.95 38.82 -15.23
C ALA A 295 21.91 40.02 -15.09
N ASP A 296 22.70 40.25 -16.14
CA ASP A 296 23.34 41.54 -16.35
C ASP A 296 22.29 42.52 -16.92
N THR A 297 21.88 43.48 -16.11
CA THR A 297 20.88 44.49 -16.45
C THR A 297 21.40 45.57 -17.40
N VAL A 298 22.69 45.54 -17.74
CA VAL A 298 23.37 46.55 -18.58
C VAL A 298 23.65 45.99 -19.98
N THR A 299 23.81 44.66 -20.11
CA THR A 299 24.13 44.00 -21.39
C THR A 299 22.87 43.37 -22.03
N PRO A 300 22.30 43.95 -23.10
CA PRO A 300 21.05 43.46 -23.70
C PRO A 300 21.14 42.04 -24.29
N ALA A 301 22.33 41.62 -24.71
CA ALA A 301 22.56 40.31 -25.32
C ALA A 301 22.27 39.14 -24.36
N VAL A 302 22.33 39.34 -23.04
CA VAL A 302 22.02 38.31 -22.03
C VAL A 302 20.57 38.37 -21.52
N TRP A 303 19.76 39.30 -22.04
CA TRP A 303 18.36 39.44 -21.66
C TRP A 303 17.45 38.42 -22.36
N HIS A 304 17.95 37.78 -23.43
CA HIS A 304 17.20 36.86 -24.27
C HIS A 304 17.57 35.40 -24.02
N GLY A 305 16.61 34.53 -24.30
CA GLY A 305 16.72 33.07 -24.30
C GLY A 305 15.46 32.38 -23.77
N ASP A 306 15.53 31.05 -23.68
CA ASP A 306 14.34 30.20 -23.70
C ASP A 306 13.29 30.48 -22.61
N HIS A 307 13.74 30.86 -21.41
CA HIS A 307 12.85 31.17 -20.30
C HIS A 307 12.18 32.56 -20.44
N HIS A 308 12.93 33.58 -20.83
CA HIS A 308 12.44 34.96 -20.94
C HIS A 308 11.57 35.15 -22.20
N ASP A 309 12.05 34.62 -23.32
CA ASP A 309 11.35 34.71 -24.61
C ASP A 309 10.23 33.65 -24.74
N VAL A 310 10.18 32.73 -23.78
CA VAL A 310 9.22 31.62 -23.72
C VAL A 310 9.25 30.84 -25.05
N ALA A 311 10.44 30.35 -25.39
CA ALA A 311 10.71 29.62 -26.62
C ALA A 311 9.78 28.38 -26.76
N PRO A 312 9.55 27.86 -27.98
CA PRO A 312 8.67 26.72 -28.20
C PRO A 312 8.98 25.50 -27.32
N GLY A 313 10.27 25.19 -27.11
CA GLY A 313 10.71 24.11 -26.21
C GLY A 313 10.28 24.33 -24.75
N ARG A 314 10.46 25.56 -24.24
CA ARG A 314 10.00 25.97 -22.91
C ARG A 314 8.47 25.86 -22.78
N ARG A 315 7.72 26.31 -23.79
CA ARG A 315 6.23 26.23 -23.80
C ARG A 315 5.74 24.79 -23.72
N TRP A 316 6.28 23.90 -24.54
CA TRP A 316 5.86 22.49 -24.56
C TRP A 316 6.29 21.74 -23.29
N SER A 317 7.51 21.99 -22.79
CA SER A 317 7.96 21.45 -21.50
C SER A 317 7.04 21.88 -20.36
N GLU A 318 6.68 23.17 -20.30
CA GLU A 318 5.81 23.72 -19.26
C GLU A 318 4.37 23.22 -19.39
N ALA A 319 3.85 23.09 -20.61
CA ALA A 319 2.53 22.51 -20.88
C ALA A 319 2.48 21.07 -20.35
N TYR A 320 3.41 20.22 -20.79
CA TYR A 320 3.48 18.82 -20.36
C TYR A 320 3.69 18.68 -18.85
N HIS A 321 4.58 19.46 -18.25
CA HIS A 321 4.86 19.36 -16.81
C HIS A 321 3.64 19.73 -15.95
N LYS A 322 2.89 20.75 -16.37
CA LYS A 322 1.68 21.20 -15.64
C LYS A 322 0.50 20.25 -15.84
N THR A 323 0.27 19.77 -17.06
CA THR A 323 -0.90 18.93 -17.38
C THR A 323 -0.59 17.46 -17.12
N GLY A 324 0.52 16.95 -17.65
CA GLY A 324 0.98 15.57 -17.51
C GLY A 324 1.19 15.16 -16.06
N GLY A 325 1.54 16.08 -15.17
CA GLY A 325 1.60 15.80 -13.72
C GLY A 325 0.26 15.42 -13.07
N HIS A 326 -0.89 15.49 -13.76
CA HIS A 326 -2.15 14.90 -13.28
C HIS A 326 -2.26 13.40 -13.59
N PHE A 327 -1.57 12.91 -14.61
CA PHE A 327 -1.69 11.54 -15.07
C PHE A 327 -1.22 10.50 -14.03
N PRO A 328 -0.10 10.71 -13.30
CA PRO A 328 0.29 9.81 -12.21
C PRO A 328 -0.78 9.72 -11.11
N LEU A 329 -1.43 10.84 -10.76
CA LEU A 329 -2.49 10.85 -9.75
C LEU A 329 -3.72 10.05 -10.20
N PHE A 330 -4.05 10.13 -11.49
CA PHE A 330 -5.14 9.33 -12.07
C PHE A 330 -4.81 7.84 -12.04
N LEU A 331 -3.59 7.46 -12.47
CA LEU A 331 -3.15 6.07 -12.44
C LEU A 331 -3.09 5.50 -11.02
N ALA A 332 -2.72 6.32 -10.03
CA ALA A 332 -2.61 5.92 -8.62
C ALA A 332 -3.94 5.49 -7.99
N VAL A 333 -5.09 5.84 -8.58
CA VAL A 333 -6.41 5.47 -8.04
C VAL A 333 -6.57 3.96 -7.97
N VAL A 334 -6.19 3.23 -9.03
CA VAL A 334 -6.35 1.78 -9.10
C VAL A 334 -5.52 1.03 -8.04
N PRO A 335 -4.19 1.24 -7.91
CA PRO A 335 -3.37 0.51 -6.94
C PRO A 335 -3.73 0.90 -5.50
N VAL A 336 -4.03 2.18 -5.22
CA VAL A 336 -4.39 2.61 -3.85
C VAL A 336 -5.73 2.02 -3.42
N THR A 337 -6.76 2.06 -4.29
CA THR A 337 -8.08 1.51 -3.95
C THR A 337 -8.08 -0.02 -3.89
N SER A 338 -7.39 -0.70 -4.81
CA SER A 338 -7.26 -2.17 -4.76
C SER A 338 -6.43 -2.64 -3.56
N GLY A 339 -5.36 -1.94 -3.19
CA GLY A 339 -4.58 -2.25 -1.98
C GLY A 339 -5.39 -2.04 -0.69
N GLN A 340 -6.21 -0.98 -0.64
CA GLN A 340 -7.14 -0.74 0.46
C GLN A 340 -8.27 -1.78 0.53
N ALA A 341 -8.74 -2.29 -0.62
CA ALA A 341 -9.75 -3.35 -0.65
C ALA A 341 -9.20 -4.68 -0.12
N GLN A 342 -7.93 -4.97 -0.40
CA GLN A 342 -7.24 -6.16 0.13
C GLN A 342 -6.92 -6.03 1.63
N TYR A 343 -6.46 -4.85 2.04
CA TYR A 343 -6.08 -4.57 3.43
C TYR A 343 -6.92 -3.42 3.98
N TRP A 344 -8.15 -3.75 4.38
CA TRP A 344 -9.13 -2.76 4.80
C TRP A 344 -8.73 -2.05 6.10
N LEU A 345 -8.41 -0.77 5.96
CA LEU A 345 -8.11 0.14 7.07
C LEU A 345 -9.22 1.19 7.19
N PRO A 346 -10.21 1.02 8.09
CA PRO A 346 -11.40 1.89 8.12
C PRO A 346 -11.05 3.37 8.38
N GLY A 347 -9.98 3.64 9.13
CA GLY A 347 -9.49 5.00 9.36
C GLY A 347 -9.07 5.73 8.08
N ILE A 348 -8.55 5.00 7.08
CA ILE A 348 -8.13 5.58 5.79
C ILE A 348 -9.35 6.05 4.98
N ALA A 349 -10.45 5.30 4.99
CA ALA A 349 -11.65 5.67 4.25
C ALA A 349 -12.25 6.99 4.76
N LEU A 350 -12.36 7.14 6.09
CA LEU A 350 -12.82 8.40 6.70
C LEU A 350 -11.85 9.54 6.42
N ALA A 351 -10.54 9.31 6.59
CA ALA A 351 -9.52 10.30 6.28
C ALA A 351 -9.59 10.78 4.82
N PHE A 352 -9.82 9.86 3.88
CA PHE A 352 -9.94 10.19 2.46
C PHE A 352 -11.10 11.15 2.19
N VAL A 353 -12.29 10.87 2.73
CA VAL A 353 -13.48 11.74 2.57
C VAL A 353 -13.21 13.13 3.15
N LEU A 354 -12.65 13.21 4.36
CA LEU A 354 -12.30 14.47 5.00
C LEU A 354 -11.26 15.25 4.19
N MET A 355 -10.25 14.57 3.64
CA MET A 355 -9.21 15.19 2.82
C MET A 355 -9.76 15.72 1.49
N LEU A 356 -10.71 15.03 0.86
CA LEU A 356 -11.38 15.52 -0.34
C LEU A 356 -12.21 16.77 -0.05
N ALA A 357 -13.06 16.72 0.99
CA ALA A 357 -13.91 17.84 1.38
C ALA A 357 -13.08 19.08 1.78
N THR A 358 -12.08 18.88 2.65
CA THR A 358 -11.16 19.95 3.08
C THR A 358 -10.35 20.47 1.89
N GLY A 359 -9.87 19.57 1.03
CA GLY A 359 -9.12 19.93 -0.17
C GLY A 359 -9.92 20.78 -1.13
N LEU A 360 -11.19 20.47 -1.35
CA LEU A 360 -12.11 21.28 -2.18
C LEU A 360 -12.36 22.65 -1.53
N ALA A 361 -12.68 22.68 -0.24
CA ALA A 361 -12.93 23.93 0.49
C ALA A 361 -11.73 24.88 0.42
N LEU A 362 -10.50 24.36 0.63
CA LEU A 362 -9.28 25.15 0.52
C LEU A 362 -9.04 25.67 -0.91
N VAL A 363 -9.31 24.87 -1.94
CA VAL A 363 -9.19 25.30 -3.34
C VAL A 363 -10.14 26.45 -3.64
N VAL A 364 -11.41 26.34 -3.21
CA VAL A 364 -12.41 27.41 -3.40
C VAL A 364 -11.99 28.67 -2.64
N LEU A 365 -11.57 28.54 -1.39
CA LEU A 365 -11.11 29.65 -0.56
C LEU A 365 -9.90 30.36 -1.20
N PHE A 366 -8.87 29.63 -1.62
CA PHE A 366 -7.68 30.25 -2.20
C PHE A 366 -7.93 30.87 -3.58
N GLU A 367 -8.84 30.30 -4.38
CA GLU A 367 -9.27 30.94 -5.63
C GLU A 367 -10.04 32.23 -5.33
N ALA A 368 -10.95 32.24 -4.35
CA ALA A 368 -11.70 33.43 -3.92
C ALA A 368 -10.77 34.53 -3.37
N LEU A 369 -9.68 34.16 -2.69
CA LEU A 369 -8.65 35.08 -2.22
C LEU A 369 -7.69 35.55 -3.33
N GLY A 370 -7.89 35.16 -4.59
CA GLY A 370 -7.07 35.58 -5.72
C GLY A 370 -5.63 35.07 -5.70
N ARG A 371 -5.34 34.00 -4.93
CA ARG A 371 -3.99 33.44 -4.76
C ARG A 371 -3.45 32.69 -5.99
N ARG A 372 -4.25 32.58 -7.05
CA ARG A 372 -3.86 31.90 -8.28
C ARG A 372 -3.03 32.82 -9.18
N HIS A 373 -1.71 32.64 -9.13
CA HIS A 373 -0.78 33.40 -9.96
C HIS A 373 -0.14 32.55 -11.09
N ASP A 374 0.09 33.18 -12.24
CA ASP A 374 0.87 32.62 -13.35
C ASP A 374 2.35 32.57 -12.95
N ILE A 375 3.00 31.42 -13.14
CA ILE A 375 4.40 31.22 -12.74
C ILE A 375 5.35 32.17 -13.47
N ILE A 376 5.09 32.46 -14.75
CA ILE A 376 5.97 33.34 -15.53
C ILE A 376 5.86 34.76 -14.98
N ARG A 377 4.66 35.22 -14.63
CA ARG A 377 4.46 36.54 -14.01
C ARG A 377 4.96 36.60 -12.56
N ALA A 378 4.84 35.51 -11.81
CA ALA A 378 5.38 35.43 -10.45
C ALA A 378 6.92 35.54 -10.44
N VAL A 379 7.59 34.91 -11.41
CA VAL A 379 9.06 34.87 -11.49
C VAL A 379 9.65 36.09 -12.20
N TYR A 380 9.16 36.43 -13.39
CA TYR A 380 9.74 37.48 -14.25
C TYR A 380 8.98 38.81 -14.21
N GLY A 381 7.86 38.84 -13.51
CA GLY A 381 7.07 40.04 -13.29
C GLY A 381 6.02 40.32 -14.36
N ASN A 382 5.28 41.41 -14.15
CA ASN A 382 4.21 41.85 -15.04
C ASN A 382 4.60 43.07 -15.92
N HIS A 383 5.91 43.39 -16.03
CA HIS A 383 6.37 44.50 -16.88
C HIS A 383 5.86 44.34 -18.32
N PRO A 384 5.32 45.43 -18.94
CA PRO A 384 4.82 45.38 -20.32
C PRO A 384 5.91 45.04 -21.33
N ASP A 385 7.19 45.32 -21.01
CA ASP A 385 8.29 45.03 -21.92
C ASP A 385 8.65 43.55 -22.06
N HIS A 386 8.20 42.70 -21.12
CA HIS A 386 8.51 41.28 -21.13
C HIS A 386 7.84 40.58 -22.32
N ALA A 387 8.56 39.77 -23.09
CA ALA A 387 8.07 39.12 -24.32
C ALA A 387 6.74 38.38 -24.12
N TRP A 388 6.62 37.63 -23.01
CA TRP A 388 5.37 36.97 -22.60
C TRP A 388 4.18 37.93 -22.40
N ASN A 389 4.40 39.08 -21.77
CA ASN A 389 3.35 40.06 -21.51
C ASN A 389 2.99 40.83 -22.78
N LYS A 390 3.97 41.15 -23.64
CA LYS A 390 3.74 41.72 -24.98
C LYS A 390 2.84 40.84 -25.84
N ALA A 391 3.15 39.54 -25.91
CA ALA A 391 2.37 38.58 -26.69
C ALA A 391 0.91 38.50 -26.22
N ARG A 392 0.64 38.61 -24.92
CA ARG A 392 -0.73 38.63 -24.38
C ARG A 392 -1.41 40.01 -24.45
N GLY A 393 -0.64 41.10 -24.35
CA GLY A 393 -1.14 42.46 -24.55
C GLY A 393 -1.58 42.71 -25.98
N ALA A 394 -0.84 42.18 -26.96
CA ALA A 394 -1.19 42.23 -28.39
C ALA A 394 -2.44 41.41 -28.73
N LEU A 395 -2.76 40.37 -27.94
CA LEU A 395 -4.00 39.59 -28.05
C LEU A 395 -5.21 40.27 -27.38
N THR A 396 -5.08 41.52 -26.90
CA THR A 396 -6.20 42.29 -26.36
C THR A 396 -6.59 43.46 -27.28
N PRO A 397 -7.23 43.23 -28.44
CA PRO A 397 -7.97 44.29 -29.09
C PRO A 397 -9.33 44.47 -28.38
N CYS A 398 -9.45 45.58 -27.65
CA CYS A 398 -10.70 46.30 -27.34
C CYS A 398 -11.87 45.55 -26.63
N ARG A 399 -12.15 45.90 -25.36
CA ARG A 399 -13.43 46.55 -24.95
C ARG A 399 -13.54 46.69 -23.42
N LYS A 400 -13.49 47.94 -22.95
CA LYS A 400 -14.47 48.52 -22.01
C LYS A 400 -14.26 50.04 -21.95
N ARG A 401 -14.52 50.72 -23.07
CA ARG A 401 -15.05 52.09 -23.00
C ARG A 401 -16.55 51.95 -22.64
N ARG A 402 -16.95 52.64 -21.57
CA ARG A 402 -18.32 52.94 -21.12
C ARG A 402 -19.22 51.74 -20.77
N ARG A 403 -19.43 51.54 -19.46
CA ARG A 403 -20.78 51.37 -18.91
C ARG A 403 -20.98 52.37 -17.78
N THR A 404 -21.54 53.51 -18.16
CA THR A 404 -22.37 54.36 -17.31
C THR A 404 -23.60 53.57 -16.84
N ARG A 405 -24.11 53.95 -15.66
CA ARG A 405 -25.30 53.46 -14.92
C ARG A 405 -24.99 52.23 -14.05
N CYS A 406 -24.81 52.36 -12.74
CA CYS A 406 -25.85 52.68 -11.72
C CYS A 406 -27.14 51.92 -12.02
N PHE A 407 -27.31 50.76 -11.38
CA PHE A 407 -28.43 50.43 -10.49
C PHE A 407 -28.02 49.21 -9.65
#